data_AF-A0A7C3P815-F1
#
_entry.id   AF-A0A7C3P815-F1
#
_cell.length_a   1.000
_cell.length_b   1.000
_cell.length_c   1.000
_cell.angle_alpha   90.00
_cell.angle_beta   90.00
_cell.angle_gamma   90.00
#
_symmetry.space_group_name_H-M   'P 1'
#
loop_
_entity.id
_entity.type
_entity.pdbx_description
1 polymer ?
#
loop_
_entity_poly.entity_id
_entity_poly.type
_entity_poly.pdbx_seq_one_letter_code
_entity_poly.pdbx_strand_id
1 'polypeptide(L)' 'MMFGDLLEIMIRDPATIHRALELVIVARHLERAADHITSIGERVIYMVTSELRELNL' A
#
# COMPACT_ATOMS: atom_id res chain seq x y z
N MET A 1 -4.13 7.03 1.50
CA MET A 1 -3.35 8.22 1.90
C MET A 1 -2.54 8.79 0.73
N MET A 2 -1.66 8.02 0.06
CA MET A 2 -0.76 8.58 -0.98
C MET A 2 -1.44 9.02 -2.30
N PHE A 3 -2.56 8.41 -2.70
CA PHE A 3 -3.19 8.74 -3.99
C PHE A 3 -3.78 10.15 -4.03
N GLY A 4 -4.32 10.63 -2.92
CA GLY A 4 -4.88 11.98 -2.81
C GLY A 4 -3.81 13.05 -2.96
N ASP A 5 -2.68 12.88 -2.27
CA ASP A 5 -1.55 13.82 -2.31
C ASP A 5 -0.93 13.91 -3.72
N LEU A 6 -0.79 12.77 -4.40
CA LEU A 6 -0.29 12.74 -5.78
C LEU A 6 -1.29 13.40 -6.74
N LEU A 7 -2.59 13.21 -6.54
CA LEU A 7 -3.64 13.89 -7.32
C LEU A 7 -3.58 15.40 -7.14
N GLU A 8 -3.40 15.88 -5.91
CA GLU A 8 -3.29 17.31 -5.63
C GLU A 8 -2.07 17.93 -6.32
N ILE A 9 -0.93 17.22 -6.34
CA ILE A 9 0.27 17.63 -7.07
C ILE A 9 -0.01 17.72 -8.58
N MET A 10 -0.69 16.71 -9.14
CA MET A 10 -1.07 16.68 -10.56
C MET A 10 -2.05 17.80 -10.94
N ILE A 11 -2.99 18.12 -10.06
CA ILE A 11 -3.95 19.22 -10.25
C ILE A 11 -3.24 20.57 -10.19
N ARG A 12 -2.27 20.73 -9.26
CA ARG A 12 -1.53 21.98 -9.08
C ARG A 12 -0.55 22.26 -10.23
N ASP A 13 0.04 21.22 -10.79
CA ASP A 13 0.93 21.31 -11.95
C ASP A 13 0.73 20.12 -12.91
N PRO A 14 -0.01 20.32 -14.02
CA PRO A 14 -0.25 19.28 -15.02
C PRO A 14 1.02 18.71 -15.66
N ALA A 15 2.15 19.43 -15.64
CA ALA A 15 3.42 18.90 -16.15
C ALA A 15 3.95 17.71 -15.32
N THR A 16 3.46 17.55 -14.08
CA THR A 16 3.88 16.46 -13.18
C THR A 16 3.12 15.15 -13.38
N ILE A 17 2.06 15.13 -14.19
CA ILE A 17 1.15 13.99 -14.36
C ILE A 17 1.90 12.70 -14.68
N HIS A 18 2.83 12.72 -15.64
CA HIS A 18 3.53 11.51 -16.04
C HIS A 18 4.35 10.91 -14.89
N ARG A 19 5.13 11.73 -14.18
CA ARG A 19 5.96 11.29 -13.06
C ARG A 19 5.10 10.82 -11.88
N ALA A 20 4.00 11.53 -11.61
CA ALA A 20 3.10 11.16 -10.54
C ALA A 20 2.38 9.83 -10.84
N LEU A 21 2.04 9.54 -12.11
CA LEU A 21 1.47 8.26 -12.53
C LEU A 21 2.43 7.09 -12.28
N GLU A 22 3.72 7.24 -12.58
CA GLU A 22 4.74 6.22 -12.30
C GLU A 22 4.83 5.93 -10.80
N LEU A 23 4.80 6.98 -9.98
CA LEU A 23 4.79 6.85 -8.52
C LEU A 23 3.54 6.14 -8.01
N VAL A 24 2.36 6.39 -8.60
CA VAL A 24 1.12 5.65 -8.27
C VAL A 24 1.28 4.15 -8.54
N ILE A 25 1.93 3.78 -9.65
CA ILE A 25 2.17 2.37 -9.98
C ILE A 25 3.11 1.73 -8.96
N VAL A 26 4.23 2.39 -8.63
CA VAL A 26 5.17 1.92 -7.61
C VAL A 26 4.49 1.78 -6.25
N ALA A 27 3.72 2.79 -5.84
CA ALA A 27 2.94 2.80 -4.61
C ALA A 27 2.03 1.58 -4.50
N ARG A 28 1.28 1.28 -5.57
CA ARG A 28 0.37 0.15 -5.62
C ARG A 28 1.09 -1.18 -5.48
N HIS A 29 2.27 -1.32 -6.09
CA HIS A 29 3.07 -2.53 -5.94
C HIS A 29 3.57 -2.72 -4.49
N LEU A 30 3.98 -1.62 -3.84
CA LEU A 30 4.40 -1.65 -2.44
C LEU A 30 3.24 -1.99 -1.50
N GLU A 31 2.05 -1.45 -1.74
CA GLU A 31 0.83 -1.77 -0.98
C GLU A 31 0.51 -3.27 -1.07
N ARG A 32 0.53 -3.85 -2.28
CA ARG A 32 0.32 -5.30 -2.45
C ARG A 32 1.39 -6.14 -1.75
N ALA A 33 2.65 -5.70 -1.77
CA ALA A 33 3.71 -6.39 -1.05
C ALA A 33 3.48 -6.33 0.47
N ALA A 34 3.03 -5.18 0.99
CA ALA A 34 2.66 -5.02 2.38
C ALA A 34 1.51 -5.95 2.77
N ASP A 35 0.43 -6.02 1.97
CA ASP A 35 -0.69 -6.94 2.22
C ASP A 35 -0.23 -8.40 2.32
N HIS A 36 0.69 -8.83 1.45
CA HIS A 36 1.24 -10.18 1.50
C HIS A 36 2.08 -10.43 2.75
N ILE A 37 2.92 -9.46 3.14
CA ILE A 37 3.70 -9.55 4.38
C ILE A 37 2.78 -9.67 5.58
N THR A 38 1.73 -8.86 5.63
CA THR A 38 0.82 -8.88 6.75
C THR A 38 0.03 -10.19 6.81
N SER A 39 -0.46 -10.71 5.68
CA SER A 39 -1.09 -12.04 5.62
C SER A 39 -0.17 -13.18 6.07
N ILE A 40 1.15 -13.09 5.79
CA ILE A 40 2.13 -14.05 6.32
C ILE A 40 2.27 -13.88 7.84
N GLY A 41 2.36 -12.66 8.34
CA GLY A 41 2.42 -12.36 9.78
C GLY A 41 1.23 -12.93 10.55
N GLU A 42 0.01 -12.76 10.02
CA GLU A 42 -1.22 -13.32 10.58
C GLU A 42 -1.14 -14.84 10.71
N ARG A 43 -0.61 -15.52 9.68
CA ARG A 43 -0.41 -16.99 9.70
C ARG A 43 0.64 -17.43 10.71
N VAL A 44 1.73 -16.67 10.86
CA VAL A 44 2.77 -16.96 11.86
C VAL A 44 2.21 -16.81 13.27
N ILE A 45 1.47 -15.74 13.53
CA ILE A 45 0.79 -15.54 14.82
C ILE A 45 -0.15 -16.71 15.10
N TYR A 46 -1.01 -17.06 14.14
CA TYR A 46 -1.92 -18.19 14.27
C TYR A 46 -1.20 -19.50 14.59
N MET A 47 -0.06 -19.78 13.94
CA MET A 47 0.73 -20.99 14.19
C MET A 47 1.25 -21.07 15.64
N VAL A 48 1.59 -19.93 16.25
CA VAL A 48 2.18 -19.87 17.59
C VAL A 48 1.10 -19.78 18.68
N THR A 49 0.05 -19.01 18.45
CA THR A 49 -0.97 -18.69 19.47
C THR A 49 -2.24 -19.54 19.34
N SER A 50 -2.46 -20.18 18.19
CA SER A 50 -3.76 -20.77 17.79
C SER A 50 -4.91 -19.76 17.72
N GLU A 51 -4.63 -18.46 17.72
CA GLU A 51 -5.61 -17.39 17.56
C GLU A 51 -5.41 -16.71 16.20
N LEU A 52 -6.49 -16.61 15.41
CA LEU A 52 -6.46 -15.84 14.18
C LEU A 52 -6.56 -14.36 14.53
N ARG A 53 -5.53 -13.58 14.20
CA ARG A 53 -5.54 -12.13 14.32
C ARG A 53 -5.47 -11.51 12.93
N GLU A 54 -6.38 -10.60 12.64
CA GLU A 54 -6.27 -9.72 11.48
C GLU A 54 -5.37 -8.54 11.87
N LEU A 55 -4.29 -8.37 11.13
CA LEU A 55 -3.31 -7.30 11.33
C LEU A 55 -3.51 -6.15 10.33
N ASN A 56 -4.38 -6.32 9.34
CA ASN A 56 -4.62 -5.39 8.24
C ASN A 56 -5.71 -4.33 8.51
N LEU A 57 -6.10 -4.09 9.77
CA LEU A 57 -7.19 -3.16 10.15
C LEU A 57 -6.76 -1.69 10.17
#